data_AF-A0A1E5SU60-F1
#
_entry.id   AF-A0A1E5SU60-F1
#
_cell.length_a   1.000
_cell.length_b   1.000
_cell.length_c   1.000
_cell.angle_alpha   90.00
_cell.angle_beta   90.00
_cell.angle_gamma   90.00
#
_symmetry.space_group_name_H-M   'P 1'
#
loop_
_entity.id
_entity.type
_entity.pdbx_description
1 polymer ?
#
loop_
_entity_poly.entity_id
_entity_poly.type
_entity_poly.pdbx_seq_one_letter_code
_entity_poly.pdbx_strand_id
1 'polypeptide(L)'
;MTIKRSFLSTLAIALFGIILSTKYSARANLPLPQPTFDSEIANWSDSDTVIVSDEFKANIKLTAKADGGRKIPFYGSFEVDFVIGESKSKGRIRLPKGVNIFRAGDTGVVAVRLRKKIKIKKGISFEIQELGKKIGTGLILKTYK
;
A
#
# COMPACT_ATOMS: atom_id res chain seq x y z
N MET A 1 54.76 36.31 -32.58
CA MET A 1 53.72 37.37 -32.52
C MET A 1 52.47 36.75 -33.15
N THR A 2 51.36 36.42 -32.49
CA THR A 2 50.77 36.80 -31.21
C THR A 2 49.76 35.72 -30.81
N ILE A 3 49.77 35.33 -29.54
CA ILE A 3 48.81 34.41 -28.91
C ILE A 3 47.47 35.13 -28.75
N LYS A 4 46.35 34.49 -29.13
CA LYS A 4 45.03 34.81 -28.57
C LYS A 4 44.33 33.53 -28.12
N ARG A 5 44.47 33.23 -26.81
CA ARG A 5 43.61 32.31 -26.07
C ARG A 5 42.30 33.04 -25.76
N SER A 6 41.18 32.50 -26.25
CA SER A 6 39.85 33.08 -26.05
C SER A 6 39.20 32.52 -24.78
N PHE A 7 38.94 33.43 -23.85
CA PHE A 7 38.29 33.27 -22.54
C PHE A 7 36.77 33.14 -22.67
N LEU A 8 36.23 31.96 -22.95
CA LEU A 8 34.77 31.75 -22.98
C LEU A 8 34.25 30.52 -22.22
N SER A 9 35.07 29.78 -21.49
CA SER A 9 34.62 28.54 -20.83
C SER A 9 34.08 28.68 -19.40
N THR A 10 34.21 29.85 -18.75
CA THR A 10 33.86 29.95 -17.31
C THR A 10 32.46 30.50 -17.04
N LEU A 11 31.90 31.33 -17.93
CA LEU A 11 30.60 31.97 -17.68
C LEU A 11 29.40 31.02 -17.96
N ALA A 12 29.56 30.08 -18.89
CA ALA A 12 28.51 29.10 -19.23
C ALA A 12 28.27 28.06 -18.12
N ILE A 13 29.30 27.72 -17.34
CA ILE A 13 29.20 26.74 -16.25
C ILE A 13 28.49 27.36 -15.03
N ALA A 14 28.69 28.65 -14.77
CA ALA A 14 28.06 29.34 -13.64
C ALA A 14 26.54 29.51 -13.82
N LEU A 15 26.07 29.82 -15.04
CA LEU A 15 24.63 29.98 -15.32
C LEU A 15 23.87 28.65 -15.30
N PHE A 16 24.50 27.54 -15.69
CA PHE A 16 23.87 26.21 -15.61
C PHE A 16 23.74 25.71 -14.15
N GLY A 17 24.71 26.04 -13.29
CA GLY A 17 24.67 25.72 -11.86
C GLY A 17 23.57 26.45 -11.09
N ILE A 18 23.29 27.72 -11.43
CA ILE A 18 22.29 28.55 -10.74
C ILE A 18 20.85 28.11 -11.11
N ILE A 19 20.61 27.67 -12.35
CA ILE A 19 19.30 27.17 -12.79
C ILE A 19 18.98 25.80 -12.15
N LEU A 20 19.99 24.96 -11.89
CA LEU A 20 19.79 23.70 -11.16
C LEU A 20 19.52 23.96 -9.66
N SER A 21 20.26 24.87 -9.02
CA SER A 21 20.13 25.17 -7.59
C SER A 21 18.75 25.74 -7.21
N THR A 22 18.20 26.64 -8.03
CA THR A 22 16.90 27.26 -7.77
C THR A 22 15.71 26.31 -7.90
N LYS A 23 15.82 25.24 -8.71
CA LYS A 23 14.77 24.20 -8.81
C LYS A 23 14.83 23.13 -7.71
N TYR A 24 15.99 22.95 -7.07
CA TYR A 24 16.15 21.95 -5.99
C TYR A 24 15.76 22.47 -4.60
N SER A 25 15.80 23.78 -4.35
CA SER A 25 15.54 24.34 -3.01
C SER A 25 14.04 24.40 -2.65
N ALA A 26 13.13 24.45 -3.62
CA ALA A 26 11.68 24.56 -3.37
C ALA A 26 10.97 23.21 -3.12
N ARG A 27 11.68 22.07 -3.19
CA ARG A 27 11.07 20.73 -3.11
C ARG A 27 11.44 19.94 -1.85
N ALA A 28 12.06 20.58 -0.85
CA ALA A 28 12.51 19.91 0.37
C ALA A 28 11.38 19.52 1.34
N ASN A 29 10.15 19.98 1.11
CA ASN A 29 8.99 19.70 1.97
C ASN A 29 7.76 19.15 1.21
N LEU A 30 7.91 18.72 -0.06
CA LEU A 30 6.83 17.92 -0.65
C LEU A 30 6.92 16.52 -0.06
N PRO A 31 5.85 16.00 0.59
CA PRO A 31 5.83 14.61 0.99
C PRO A 31 6.08 13.78 -0.26
N LEU A 32 7.09 12.90 -0.19
CA LEU A 32 7.36 11.96 -1.28
C LEU A 32 6.04 11.27 -1.62
N PRO A 33 5.67 11.18 -2.91
CA PRO A 33 4.45 10.50 -3.31
C PRO A 33 4.53 9.09 -2.72
N GLN A 34 3.62 8.79 -1.79
CA GLN A 34 3.56 7.46 -1.20
C GLN A 34 3.30 6.49 -2.36
N PRO A 35 4.04 5.37 -2.45
CA PRO A 35 3.84 4.41 -3.52
C PRO A 35 2.35 4.03 -3.59
N THR A 36 1.78 4.20 -4.78
CA THR A 36 0.39 3.84 -5.03
C THR A 36 0.26 2.32 -5.09
N PHE A 37 -0.92 1.80 -4.74
CA PHE A 37 -1.26 0.36 -4.74
C PHE A 37 -0.91 -0.38 -6.05
N ASP A 38 -0.81 0.35 -7.15
CA ASP A 38 -0.56 -0.16 -8.50
C ASP A 38 0.86 0.14 -9.02
N SER A 39 1.64 1.01 -8.35
CA SER A 39 3.03 1.29 -8.77
C SER A 39 4.05 0.24 -8.29
N GLU A 40 3.61 -0.80 -7.57
CA GLU A 40 4.41 -1.93 -7.08
C GLU A 40 4.05 -3.27 -7.77
N ILE A 41 3.45 -3.24 -8.98
CA ILE A 41 3.00 -4.45 -9.71
C ILE A 41 4.12 -5.50 -9.85
N ALA A 42 5.40 -5.11 -9.88
CA ALA A 42 6.53 -6.02 -10.00
C ALA A 42 6.71 -7.00 -8.82
N ASN A 43 6.19 -6.68 -7.62
CA ASN A 43 6.44 -7.47 -6.41
C ASN A 43 5.25 -8.36 -5.98
N TRP A 44 4.13 -8.28 -6.70
CA TRP A 44 2.98 -9.16 -6.47
C TRP A 44 3.19 -10.49 -7.18
N SER A 45 3.20 -11.58 -6.41
CA SER A 45 3.33 -12.94 -6.90
C SER A 45 1.96 -13.62 -6.97
N ASP A 46 1.66 -14.21 -8.13
CA ASP A 46 0.51 -15.09 -8.34
C ASP A 46 0.82 -16.57 -8.00
N SER A 47 2.00 -16.84 -7.42
CA SER A 47 2.48 -18.18 -7.09
C SER A 47 1.67 -18.85 -5.98
N ASP A 48 1.37 -20.15 -6.14
CA ASP A 48 0.69 -20.98 -5.14
C ASP A 48 1.61 -21.52 -4.03
N THR A 49 2.80 -20.93 -3.89
CA THR A 49 3.78 -21.27 -2.85
C THR A 49 3.44 -20.57 -1.55
N VAL A 50 3.67 -21.24 -0.42
CA VAL A 50 3.59 -20.61 0.90
C VAL A 50 4.81 -19.69 1.08
N ILE A 51 4.56 -18.42 1.38
CA ILE A 51 5.61 -17.43 1.65
C ILE A 51 5.41 -16.79 3.02
N VAL A 52 6.49 -16.27 3.61
CA VAL A 52 6.44 -15.49 4.85
C VAL A 52 6.40 -14.01 4.51
N SER A 53 5.21 -13.41 4.59
CA SER A 53 4.98 -12.02 4.19
C SER A 53 4.02 -11.31 5.15
N ASP A 54 4.08 -9.99 5.19
CA ASP A 54 3.16 -9.11 5.89
C ASP A 54 2.22 -8.36 4.93
N GLU A 55 2.36 -8.54 3.62
CA GLU A 55 1.52 -7.86 2.63
C GLU A 55 0.87 -8.84 1.64
N PHE A 56 -0.42 -8.63 1.38
CA PHE A 56 -1.20 -9.43 0.42
C PHE A 56 -2.38 -8.63 -0.17
N LYS A 57 -2.80 -8.97 -1.40
CA LYS A 57 -4.07 -8.53 -1.98
C LYS A 57 -5.12 -9.60 -1.72
N ALA A 58 -6.31 -9.18 -1.30
CA ALA A 58 -7.41 -10.09 -1.00
C ALA A 58 -8.76 -9.56 -1.49
N ASN A 59 -9.65 -10.47 -1.83
CA ASN A 59 -11.08 -10.16 -1.90
C ASN A 59 -11.66 -10.33 -0.50
N ILE A 60 -12.34 -9.32 0.01
CA ILE A 60 -12.96 -9.35 1.34
C ILE A 60 -14.46 -9.14 1.23
N LYS A 61 -15.21 -9.71 2.16
CA LYS A 61 -16.65 -9.51 2.34
C LYS A 61 -16.91 -9.16 3.80
N LEU A 62 -17.56 -8.03 4.05
CA LEU A 62 -17.97 -7.67 5.40
C LEU A 62 -19.29 -8.35 5.77
N THR A 63 -19.41 -8.74 7.03
CA THR A 63 -20.64 -9.31 7.58
C THR A 63 -21.78 -8.29 7.43
N ALA A 64 -22.95 -8.74 6.99
CA ALA A 64 -24.11 -7.87 6.80
C ALA A 64 -24.62 -7.34 8.15
N LYS A 65 -25.29 -6.19 8.12
CA LYS A 65 -25.84 -5.57 9.35
C LYS A 65 -26.86 -6.48 10.06
N ALA A 66 -27.63 -7.26 9.30
CA ALA A 66 -28.59 -8.24 9.83
C ALA A 66 -27.91 -9.36 10.61
N ASP A 67 -26.70 -9.76 10.19
CA ASP A 67 -25.93 -10.86 10.78
C ASP A 67 -24.94 -10.38 11.87
N GLY A 68 -25.20 -9.21 12.46
CA GLY A 68 -24.34 -8.63 13.50
C GLY A 68 -23.09 -7.93 12.98
N GLY A 69 -23.04 -7.59 11.68
CA GLY A 69 -22.00 -6.75 11.11
C GLY A 69 -21.96 -5.33 11.67
N ARG A 70 -20.95 -4.55 11.27
CA ARG A 70 -20.75 -3.19 11.80
C ARG A 70 -21.93 -2.27 11.47
N LYS A 71 -22.41 -1.55 12.48
CA LYS A 71 -23.37 -0.45 12.28
C LYS A 71 -22.73 0.76 11.61
N ILE A 72 -21.47 1.06 11.94
CA ILE A 72 -20.71 2.20 11.45
C ILE A 72 -19.74 1.73 10.36
N PRO A 73 -19.77 2.33 9.15
CA PRO A 73 -18.84 2.00 8.08
C PRO A 73 -17.38 2.23 8.45
N PHE A 74 -16.50 1.63 7.67
CA PHE A 74 -15.09 2.00 7.65
C PHE A 74 -14.85 3.18 6.72
N TYR A 75 -13.96 4.08 7.12
CA TYR A 75 -13.53 5.23 6.33
C TYR A 75 -12.03 5.13 6.04
N GLY A 76 -11.63 5.26 4.78
CA GLY A 76 -10.22 5.27 4.37
C GLY A 76 -9.47 4.00 4.78
N SER A 77 -8.42 4.16 5.61
CA SER A 77 -7.63 3.03 6.14
C SER A 77 -7.98 2.77 7.61
N PHE A 78 -8.21 1.51 7.95
CA PHE A 78 -8.56 1.09 9.30
C PHE A 78 -7.73 -0.13 9.72
N GLU A 79 -7.53 -0.30 11.02
CA GLU A 79 -6.75 -1.40 11.59
C GLU A 79 -7.66 -2.37 12.35
N VAL A 80 -7.50 -3.66 12.06
CA VAL A 80 -8.31 -4.76 12.59
C VAL A 80 -7.44 -6.00 12.80
N ASP A 81 -7.95 -7.00 13.50
CA ASP A 81 -7.29 -8.29 13.65
C ASP A 81 -7.59 -9.18 12.43
N PHE A 82 -6.56 -9.83 11.89
CA PHE A 82 -6.69 -10.86 10.87
C PHE A 82 -6.39 -12.21 11.49
N VAL A 83 -7.25 -13.20 11.22
CA VAL A 83 -7.04 -14.59 11.62
C VAL A 83 -6.91 -15.43 10.35
N ILE A 84 -5.69 -15.91 10.09
CA ILE A 84 -5.30 -16.65 8.88
C ILE A 84 -4.77 -18.01 9.34
N GLY A 85 -5.59 -19.06 9.18
CA GLY A 85 -5.33 -20.34 9.81
C GLY A 85 -5.20 -20.19 11.33
N GLU A 86 -4.05 -20.55 11.88
CA GLU A 86 -3.73 -20.42 13.31
C GLU A 86 -3.07 -19.06 13.67
N SER A 87 -2.68 -18.27 12.67
CA SER A 87 -1.98 -17.01 12.88
C SER A 87 -2.96 -15.86 13.09
N LYS A 88 -2.78 -15.12 14.18
CA LYS A 88 -3.50 -13.87 14.45
C LYS A 88 -2.55 -12.68 14.42
N SER A 89 -2.85 -11.67 13.58
CA SER A 89 -2.04 -10.45 13.49
C SER A 89 -2.92 -9.24 13.22
N LYS A 90 -2.62 -8.11 13.86
CA LYS A 90 -3.23 -6.82 13.51
C LYS A 90 -2.75 -6.41 12.13
N GLY A 91 -3.61 -5.77 11.35
CA GLY A 91 -3.23 -5.24 10.05
C GLY A 91 -4.09 -4.07 9.62
N ARG A 92 -3.57 -3.29 8.69
CA ARG A 92 -4.27 -2.17 8.08
C ARG A 92 -4.83 -2.59 6.72
N ILE A 93 -6.10 -2.27 6.48
CA ILE A 93 -6.71 -2.38 5.16
C ILE A 93 -6.50 -1.08 4.40
N ARG A 94 -6.06 -1.19 3.14
CA ARG A 94 -6.03 -0.10 2.17
C ARG A 94 -7.11 -0.36 1.12
N LEU A 95 -8.10 0.52 1.09
CA LEU A 95 -9.14 0.51 0.08
C LEU A 95 -8.58 0.92 -1.30
N PRO A 96 -9.17 0.44 -2.40
CA PRO A 96 -8.77 0.86 -3.74
C PRO A 96 -9.02 2.36 -3.95
N LYS A 97 -8.30 2.96 -4.90
CA LYS A 97 -8.39 4.39 -5.21
C LYS A 97 -9.83 4.76 -5.56
N GLY A 98 -10.35 5.83 -4.95
CA GLY A 98 -11.72 6.31 -5.16
C GLY A 98 -12.77 5.64 -4.25
N VAL A 99 -12.42 4.57 -3.53
CA VAL A 99 -13.30 3.97 -2.53
C VAL A 99 -12.92 4.50 -1.15
N ASN A 100 -13.70 5.44 -0.66
CA ASN A 100 -13.46 6.08 0.63
C ASN A 100 -14.23 5.41 1.78
N ILE A 101 -15.22 4.56 1.46
CA ILE A 101 -16.14 3.96 2.45
C ILE A 101 -16.33 2.48 2.14
N PHE A 102 -16.32 1.65 3.19
CA PHE A 102 -16.65 0.22 3.12
C PHE A 102 -17.69 -0.12 4.20
N ARG A 103 -18.87 -0.60 3.79
CA ARG A 103 -20.04 -0.83 4.65
C ARG A 103 -20.26 -2.31 4.95
N ALA A 104 -21.03 -2.59 5.99
CA ALA A 104 -21.45 -3.95 6.29
C ALA A 104 -22.21 -4.57 5.11
N GLY A 105 -21.82 -5.78 4.70
CA GLY A 105 -22.33 -6.47 3.51
C GLY A 105 -21.51 -6.21 2.24
N ASP A 106 -20.68 -5.16 2.19
CA ASP A 106 -19.87 -4.86 1.00
C ASP A 106 -18.83 -5.95 0.74
N THR A 107 -18.52 -6.14 -0.54
CA THR A 107 -17.47 -7.05 -1.02
C THR A 107 -16.54 -6.28 -1.94
N GLY A 108 -15.23 -6.57 -1.90
CA GLY A 108 -14.27 -5.86 -2.72
C GLY A 108 -12.83 -6.30 -2.53
N VAL A 109 -11.98 -5.93 -3.50
CA VAL A 109 -10.56 -6.23 -3.49
C VAL A 109 -9.79 -5.13 -2.76
N VAL A 110 -8.97 -5.51 -1.80
CA VAL A 110 -8.21 -4.59 -0.94
C VAL A 110 -6.74 -5.04 -0.80
N ALA A 111 -5.86 -4.10 -0.43
CA ALA A 111 -4.54 -4.42 0.11
C ALA A 111 -4.63 -4.60 1.62
N VAL A 112 -3.93 -5.60 2.14
CA VAL A 112 -3.73 -5.77 3.58
C VAL A 112 -2.25 -5.68 3.89
N ARG A 113 -1.91 -4.89 4.92
CA ARG A 113 -0.58 -4.87 5.53
C ARG A 113 -0.67 -5.25 7.00
N LEU A 114 -0.14 -6.40 7.34
CA LEU A 114 -0.06 -6.94 8.69
C LEU A 114 1.07 -6.27 9.48
N ARG A 115 0.95 -6.26 10.81
CA ARG A 115 2.01 -5.78 11.72
C ARG A 115 3.17 -6.77 11.88
N LYS A 116 2.93 -8.04 11.58
CA LYS A 116 3.90 -9.13 11.66
C LYS A 116 3.80 -9.98 10.42
N LYS A 117 4.94 -10.45 9.93
CA LYS A 117 4.99 -11.43 8.83
C LYS A 117 4.43 -12.76 9.31
N ILE A 118 3.60 -13.38 8.48
CA ILE A 118 3.02 -14.70 8.73
C ILE A 118 3.13 -15.55 7.47
N LYS A 119 2.84 -16.85 7.59
CA LYS A 119 2.77 -17.74 6.41
C LYS A 119 1.49 -17.43 5.64
N ILE A 120 1.63 -17.05 4.37
CA ILE A 120 0.53 -16.66 3.47
C ILE A 120 0.67 -17.46 2.19
N LYS A 121 -0.47 -17.90 1.64
CA LYS A 121 -0.56 -18.53 0.33
C LYS A 121 -1.83 -18.03 -0.37
N LYS A 122 -1.76 -17.88 -1.68
CA LYS A 122 -2.92 -17.61 -2.53
C LYS A 122 -4.01 -18.67 -2.33
N GLY A 123 -5.27 -18.23 -2.35
CA GLY A 123 -6.43 -19.10 -2.17
C GLY A 123 -6.74 -19.47 -0.72
N ILE A 124 -5.92 -19.06 0.24
CA ILE A 124 -6.27 -19.22 1.67
C ILE A 124 -7.33 -18.20 2.05
N SER A 125 -8.37 -18.69 2.72
CA SER A 125 -9.41 -17.88 3.35
C SER A 125 -9.01 -17.45 4.75
N PHE A 126 -9.58 -16.32 5.20
CA PHE A 126 -9.27 -15.74 6.49
C PHE A 126 -10.45 -14.99 7.08
N GLU A 127 -10.36 -14.67 8.36
CA GLU A 127 -11.35 -13.86 9.06
C GLU A 127 -10.81 -12.48 9.40
N ILE A 128 -11.71 -11.50 9.34
CA ILE A 128 -11.47 -10.13 9.80
C ILE A 128 -12.22 -9.99 11.12
N GLN A 129 -11.51 -9.63 12.18
CA GLN A 129 -12.06 -9.49 13.52
C GLN A 129 -11.81 -8.11 14.11
N GLU A 130 -12.78 -7.61 14.86
CA GLU A 130 -12.66 -6.41 15.67
C GLU A 130 -13.04 -6.75 17.10
N LEU A 131 -12.14 -6.48 18.05
CA LEU A 131 -12.34 -6.82 19.47
C LEU A 131 -12.73 -8.29 19.68
N GLY A 132 -12.15 -9.20 18.88
CA GLY A 132 -12.44 -10.64 18.94
C GLY A 132 -13.75 -11.09 18.29
N LYS A 133 -14.54 -10.18 17.71
CA LYS A 133 -15.75 -10.52 16.95
C LYS A 133 -15.48 -10.53 15.45
N LYS A 134 -15.99 -11.55 14.75
CA LYS A 134 -15.92 -11.64 13.29
C LYS A 134 -16.79 -10.58 12.64
N ILE A 135 -16.17 -9.74 11.82
CA ILE A 135 -16.81 -8.64 11.07
C ILE A 135 -16.68 -8.81 9.56
N GLY A 136 -15.96 -9.83 9.10
CA GLY A 136 -15.86 -10.17 7.69
C GLY A 136 -15.03 -11.42 7.44
N THR A 137 -14.98 -11.82 6.17
CA THR A 137 -14.14 -12.89 5.64
C THR A 137 -13.35 -12.38 4.46
N GLY A 138 -12.29 -13.09 4.10
CA GLY A 138 -11.58 -12.81 2.87
C GLY A 138 -10.93 -14.03 2.26
N LEU A 139 -10.48 -13.86 1.02
CA LEU A 139 -9.74 -14.82 0.22
C LEU A 139 -8.49 -14.12 -0.33
N ILE A 140 -7.31 -14.65 -0.03
CA ILE A 140 -6.05 -14.12 -0.54
C ILE A 140 -5.97 -14.36 -2.05
N LEU A 141 -5.82 -13.28 -2.82
CA LEU A 141 -5.71 -13.32 -4.28
C LEU A 141 -4.26 -13.34 -4.75
N LYS A 142 -3.42 -12.48 -4.15
CA LYS A 142 -1.99 -12.33 -4.49
C LYS A 142 -1.17 -12.09 -3.24
N THR A 143 0.06 -12.56 -3.23
CA THR A 143 1.00 -12.33 -2.14
C THR A 143 2.10 -11.36 -2.56
N TYR A 144 2.66 -10.59 -1.62
CA TYR A 144 3.78 -9.70 -1.89
C TYR A 144 5.11 -10.40 -1.52
N LYS A 145 6.09 -10.37 -2.44
CA LYS A 145 7.43 -10.96 -2.24
C LYS A 145 8.39 -10.01 -1.51
#